data_AF-A0A5E4CD28-F1
#
_entry.id   AF-A0A5E4CD28-F1
#
_cell.length_a   1.000
_cell.length_b   1.000
_cell.length_c   1.000
_cell.angle_alpha   90.00
_cell.angle_beta   90.00
_cell.angle_gamma   90.00
#
_symmetry.space_group_name_H-M   'P 1'
#
loop_
_entity.id
_entity.type
_entity.pdbx_description
1 polymer ?
#
loop_
_entity_poly.entity_id
_entity_poly.type
_entity_poly.pdbx_seq_one_letter_code
_entity_poly.pdbx_strand_id
1 'polypeptide(L)'
;MFLGGERPAGRIERRQPEVPWKDGAETGLVDGEGKCYTGVLCGLGWNPTTEAPVLPEHDIELAFDVQFNVEDVVEINILRAAINKLVCDGPNGSKYLGPERIVQLQDNARQKLLSLFCQLKPREKIVPKWHEKPYEWNQVDPKLVMEQADREGSQGKNTFLYQLHKLVVLSP
;
A
#
# COMPACT_ATOMS: atom_id res chain seq x y z
N MET A 1 -32.24 -48.87 27.36
CA MET A 1 -31.59 -47.70 27.98
C MET A 1 -30.31 -47.41 27.20
N PHE A 2 -30.38 -46.49 26.23
CA PHE A 2 -29.24 -45.70 25.75
C PHE A 2 -29.83 -44.41 25.18
N LEU A 3 -29.49 -43.30 25.83
CA LEU A 3 -29.84 -41.93 25.47
C LEU A 3 -28.83 -41.44 24.43
N GLY A 4 -29.32 -40.73 23.42
CA GLY A 4 -28.51 -39.91 22.50
C GLY A 4 -29.48 -39.20 21.58
N GLY A 5 -29.84 -37.94 21.82
CA GLY A 5 -28.95 -36.81 22.09
C GLY A 5 -28.98 -35.95 20.84
N GLU A 6 -30.06 -35.18 20.69
CA GLU A 6 -30.21 -34.19 19.61
C GLU A 6 -29.07 -33.17 19.71
N ARG A 7 -28.30 -33.01 18.64
CA ARG A 7 -27.34 -31.90 18.52
C ARG A 7 -28.01 -30.78 17.72
N PRO A 8 -28.22 -29.58 18.29
CA PRO A 8 -28.48 -28.40 17.50
C PRO A 8 -27.13 -27.88 17.02
N ALA A 9 -26.93 -27.81 15.71
CA ALA A 9 -25.78 -27.12 15.15
C ALA A 9 -26.27 -26.15 14.06
N GLY A 10 -27.01 -25.14 14.50
CA GLY A 10 -27.08 -23.87 13.79
C GLY A 10 -25.69 -23.24 13.83
N ARG A 11 -24.81 -23.67 12.93
CA ARG A 11 -23.58 -22.95 12.64
C ARG A 11 -24.00 -21.73 11.84
N ILE A 12 -24.19 -20.61 12.55
CA ILE A 12 -24.18 -19.28 11.93
C ILE A 12 -22.79 -19.13 11.35
N GLU A 13 -22.64 -19.52 10.10
CA GLU A 13 -21.50 -19.17 9.28
C GLU A 13 -21.62 -17.65 9.09
N ARG A 14 -21.01 -16.90 10.02
CA ARG A 14 -20.68 -15.51 9.77
C ARG A 14 -19.73 -15.54 8.58
N ARG A 15 -20.31 -15.50 7.38
CA ARG A 15 -19.64 -14.96 6.20
C ARG A 15 -19.28 -13.55 6.61
N GLN A 16 -18.05 -13.38 7.10
CA GLN A 16 -17.44 -12.06 7.03
C GLN A 16 -17.53 -11.68 5.56
N PRO A 17 -18.15 -10.55 5.20
CA PRO A 17 -18.03 -10.08 3.84
C PRO A 17 -16.54 -9.99 3.58
N GLU A 18 -16.05 -10.72 2.59
CA GLU A 18 -14.74 -10.46 2.02
C GLU A 18 -14.80 -9.02 1.52
N VAL A 19 -14.37 -8.08 2.36
CA VAL A 19 -14.32 -6.68 1.99
C VAL A 19 -13.17 -6.58 0.99
N PRO A 20 -13.44 -6.27 -0.28
CA PRO A 20 -12.36 -6.12 -1.25
C PRO A 20 -11.61 -4.86 -0.82
N TRP A 21 -10.41 -5.03 -0.25
CA TRP A 21 -9.54 -3.94 0.21
C TRP A 21 -9.15 -3.05 -0.99
N LYS A 22 -10.04 -2.12 -1.37
CA LYS A 22 -9.86 -1.18 -2.47
C LYS A 22 -9.17 0.12 -2.04
N ASP A 23 -9.02 0.31 -0.73
CA ASP A 23 -8.39 1.48 -0.15
C ASP A 23 -7.10 1.04 0.54
N GLY A 24 -5.98 1.56 0.04
CA GLY A 24 -4.64 1.07 0.39
C GLY A 24 -4.32 1.20 1.87
N ALA A 25 -3.38 0.37 2.33
CA ALA A 25 -2.83 0.39 3.70
C ALA A 25 -2.01 1.66 4.03
N GLU A 26 -2.00 2.64 3.13
CA GLU A 26 -1.26 3.89 3.26
C GLU A 26 -1.85 4.98 2.37
N THR A 27 -1.69 6.24 2.76
CA THR A 27 -2.07 7.43 1.98
C THR A 27 -1.03 8.54 2.15
N GLY A 28 -0.68 9.19 1.05
CA GLY A 28 0.20 10.35 1.07
C GLY A 28 -0.53 11.59 1.61
N LEU A 29 0.12 12.31 2.52
CA LEU A 29 -0.37 13.59 3.03
C LEU A 29 0.23 14.70 2.20
N VAL A 30 -0.59 15.69 1.83
CA VAL A 30 -0.20 16.84 1.01
C VAL A 30 -0.47 18.11 1.81
N ASP A 31 0.29 19.18 1.59
CA ASP A 31 -0.01 20.47 2.22
C ASP A 31 -1.37 21.05 1.75
N GLY A 32 -1.87 22.04 2.49
CA GLY A 32 -3.17 22.67 2.20
C GLY A 32 -3.24 23.39 0.84
N GLU A 33 -2.10 23.63 0.18
CA GLU A 33 -2.03 24.21 -1.17
C GLU A 33 -1.93 23.14 -2.27
N GLY A 34 -1.78 21.86 -1.91
CA GLY A 34 -1.60 20.77 -2.84
C GLY A 34 -0.20 20.71 -3.47
N LYS A 35 0.79 21.47 -2.98
CA LYS A 35 2.08 21.71 -3.65
C LYS A 35 3.16 20.71 -3.31
N CYS A 36 3.09 20.06 -2.14
CA CYS A 36 4.11 19.11 -1.71
C CYS A 36 3.55 18.00 -0.83
N TYR A 37 4.18 16.82 -0.90
CA TYR A 37 3.94 15.78 0.09
C TYR A 37 4.54 16.21 1.42
N THR A 38 3.72 16.22 2.46
CA THR A 38 4.10 16.59 3.82
C THR A 38 4.37 15.37 4.69
N GLY A 39 3.86 14.21 4.31
CA GLY A 39 4.01 12.99 5.09
C GLY A 39 3.27 11.80 4.50
N VAL A 40 3.13 10.76 5.33
CA VAL A 40 2.37 9.55 5.02
C VAL A 40 1.62 9.09 6.26
N LEU A 41 0.42 8.59 6.05
CA LEU A 41 -0.35 7.83 7.03
C LEU A 41 -0.37 6.37 6.58
N CYS A 42 0.12 5.46 7.43
CA CYS A 42 0.18 4.02 7.19
C CYS A 42 -0.63 3.28 8.25
N GLY A 43 -1.28 2.17 7.89
CA GLY A 43 -2.09 1.39 8.82
C GLY A 43 -2.84 0.26 8.14
N LEU A 44 -4.04 -0.07 8.65
CA LEU A 44 -4.92 -1.06 8.00
C LEU A 44 -5.89 -0.44 6.99
N GLY A 45 -5.80 0.87 6.78
CA GLY A 45 -6.59 1.60 5.81
C GLY A 45 -7.94 2.06 6.34
N TRP A 46 -8.78 2.47 5.41
CA TRP A 46 -10.10 3.04 5.65
C TRP A 46 -11.20 2.09 5.19
N ASN A 47 -12.28 2.00 5.96
CA ASN A 47 -13.47 1.26 5.56
C ASN A 47 -14.52 2.21 4.95
N PRO A 48 -14.80 2.14 3.64
CA PRO A 48 -15.74 3.03 2.98
C PRO A 48 -17.21 2.76 3.36
N THR A 49 -17.53 1.59 3.92
CA THR A 49 -18.90 1.28 4.38
C THR A 49 -19.20 1.93 5.72
N THR A 50 -18.22 1.94 6.62
CA THR A 50 -18.38 2.53 7.96
C THR A 50 -17.87 3.96 8.04
N GLU A 51 -17.25 4.46 6.97
CA GLU A 51 -16.57 5.76 6.91
C GLU A 51 -15.65 5.98 8.13
N ALA A 52 -14.82 4.97 8.42
CA ALA A 52 -13.93 5.00 9.57
C ALA A 52 -12.61 4.26 9.30
N PRO A 53 -11.51 4.61 9.98
CA PRO A 53 -10.28 3.83 9.93
C PRO A 53 -10.53 2.43 10.48
N VAL A 54 -9.88 1.43 9.89
CA VAL A 54 -10.10 0.02 10.26
C VAL A 54 -9.58 -0.28 11.66
N LEU A 55 -8.43 0.29 12.02
CA LEU A 55 -7.80 0.09 13.32
C LEU A 55 -6.94 1.32 13.72
N PRO A 56 -7.59 2.43 14.11
CA PRO A 56 -6.93 3.73 14.33
C PRO A 56 -5.74 3.67 15.30
N GLU A 57 -5.80 2.81 16.31
CA GLU A 57 -4.75 2.66 17.32
C GLU A 57 -3.42 2.12 16.77
N HIS A 58 -3.45 1.56 15.55
CA HIS A 58 -2.30 1.03 14.83
C HIS A 58 -1.91 1.86 13.62
N ASP A 59 -2.57 3.01 13.42
CA ASP A 59 -2.18 3.95 12.38
C ASP A 59 -0.92 4.71 12.80
N ILE A 60 -0.01 4.89 11.85
CA ILE A 60 1.27 5.59 12.03
C ILE A 60 1.29 6.74 11.03
N GLU A 61 1.29 7.96 11.55
CA GLU A 61 1.54 9.16 10.75
C GLU A 61 3.01 9.58 10.88
N LEU A 62 3.63 9.89 9.74
CA LEU A 62 4.99 10.42 9.67
C LEU A 62 5.00 11.68 8.82
N ALA A 63 5.47 12.79 9.39
CA ALA A 63 5.80 13.99 8.63
C ALA A 63 7.22 13.88 8.05
N PHE A 64 7.41 14.32 6.81
CA PHE A 64 8.71 14.28 6.13
C PHE A 64 9.58 15.46 6.55
N ASP A 65 10.85 15.17 6.88
CA ASP A 65 11.93 16.13 7.12
C ASP A 65 12.75 16.42 5.85
N VAL A 66 12.29 15.92 4.71
CA VAL A 66 12.89 16.10 3.39
C VAL A 66 11.82 16.42 2.37
N GLN A 67 12.19 17.18 1.33
CA GLN A 67 11.33 17.40 0.19
C GLN A 67 11.09 16.07 -0.53
N PHE A 68 9.84 15.66 -0.57
CA PHE A 68 9.38 14.41 -1.16
C PHE A 68 8.45 14.72 -2.33
N ASN A 69 8.68 14.09 -3.48
CA ASN A 69 7.99 14.42 -4.74
C ASN A 69 7.36 13.20 -5.41
N VAL A 70 6.72 13.44 -6.56
CA VAL A 70 6.07 12.39 -7.34
C VAL A 70 7.09 11.34 -7.81
N GLU A 71 8.30 11.76 -8.16
CA GLU A 71 9.38 10.87 -8.59
C GLU A 71 9.78 9.89 -7.49
N ASP A 72 9.83 10.32 -6.23
CA ASP A 72 10.08 9.46 -5.08
C ASP A 72 9.00 8.36 -4.95
N VAL A 73 7.73 8.74 -5.08
CA VAL A 73 6.61 7.78 -5.05
C VAL A 73 6.71 6.79 -6.21
N VAL A 74 7.10 7.26 -7.40
CA VAL A 74 7.30 6.40 -8.58
C VAL A 74 8.41 5.37 -8.33
N GLU A 75 9.56 5.78 -7.79
CA GLU A 75 10.65 4.86 -7.47
C GLU A 75 10.26 3.84 -6.38
N ILE A 76 9.48 4.25 -5.39
CA ILE A 76 8.88 3.32 -4.41
C ILE A 76 7.96 2.32 -5.08
N ASN A 77 7.13 2.76 -6.03
CA ASN A 77 6.24 1.87 -6.79
C ASN A 77 7.03 0.90 -7.68
N ILE A 78 8.15 1.31 -8.25
CA ILE A 78 9.07 0.43 -8.98
C ILE A 78 9.63 -0.65 -8.05
N LEU A 79 10.05 -0.29 -6.84
CA LEU A 79 10.49 -1.25 -5.82
C LEU A 79 9.37 -2.23 -5.44
N ARG A 80 8.15 -1.74 -5.18
CA ARG A 80 6.99 -2.58 -4.86
C ARG A 80 6.68 -3.57 -5.98
N ALA A 81 6.72 -3.12 -7.23
CA ALA A 81 6.56 -3.99 -8.39
C ALA A 81 7.66 -5.06 -8.47
N ALA A 82 8.92 -4.70 -8.18
CA ALA A 82 10.03 -5.66 -8.15
C ALA A 82 9.85 -6.72 -7.05
N ILE A 83 9.41 -6.32 -5.85
CA ILE A 83 9.14 -7.27 -4.74
C ILE A 83 7.93 -8.14 -5.06
N ASN A 84 6.84 -7.56 -5.57
CA ASN A 84 5.68 -8.32 -6.03
C ASN A 84 6.08 -9.36 -7.08
N LYS A 85 6.93 -9.00 -8.03
CA LYS A 85 7.46 -9.94 -9.01
C LYS A 85 8.30 -11.05 -8.35
N LEU A 86 9.15 -10.72 -7.39
CA LEU A 86 9.95 -11.71 -6.66
C LEU A 86 9.07 -12.73 -5.90
N VAL A 87 8.00 -12.26 -5.26
CA VAL A 87 7.18 -13.10 -4.36
C VAL A 87 6.00 -13.76 -5.08
N CYS A 88 5.44 -13.10 -6.09
CA CYS A 88 4.14 -13.42 -6.69
C CYS A 88 4.22 -13.78 -8.18
N ASP A 89 5.40 -14.05 -8.76
CA ASP A 89 5.49 -14.40 -10.20
C ASP A 89 4.70 -15.69 -10.51
N GLY A 90 3.53 -15.53 -11.13
CA GLY A 90 2.66 -16.60 -11.63
C GLY A 90 1.73 -17.26 -10.59
N PRO A 91 0.78 -18.11 -11.04
CA PRO A 91 -0.21 -18.80 -10.19
C PRO A 91 0.39 -19.72 -9.11
N ASN A 92 1.71 -19.85 -9.09
CA ASN A 92 2.46 -20.74 -8.25
C ASN A 92 3.58 -20.05 -7.44
N GLY A 93 3.77 -18.73 -7.60
CA GLY A 93 4.83 -17.95 -6.94
C GLY A 93 6.26 -18.45 -7.20
N SER A 94 7.19 -18.03 -6.35
CA SER A 94 8.62 -18.40 -6.43
C SER A 94 8.93 -19.91 -6.35
N LYS A 95 7.93 -20.75 -6.03
CA LYS A 95 8.07 -22.21 -5.83
C LYS A 95 8.59 -22.98 -7.04
N TYR A 96 8.51 -22.40 -8.25
CA TYR A 96 8.95 -23.03 -9.51
C TYR A 96 10.05 -22.22 -10.21
N LEU A 97 10.57 -21.18 -9.57
CA LEU A 97 11.71 -20.44 -10.08
C LEU A 97 13.00 -21.18 -9.70
N GLY A 98 13.89 -21.37 -10.67
CA GLY A 98 15.23 -21.89 -10.40
C GLY A 98 16.04 -20.93 -9.50
N PRO A 99 17.02 -21.44 -8.72
CA PRO A 99 17.83 -20.64 -7.82
C PRO A 99 18.46 -19.41 -8.48
N GLU A 100 18.92 -19.53 -9.72
CA GLU A 100 19.54 -18.45 -10.49
C GLU A 100 18.55 -17.30 -10.74
N ARG A 101 17.28 -17.65 -11.02
CA ARG A 101 16.24 -16.65 -11.24
C ARG A 101 15.85 -15.96 -9.94
N ILE A 102 15.81 -16.69 -8.84
CA ILE A 102 15.54 -16.11 -7.51
C ILE A 102 16.63 -15.11 -7.16
N VAL A 103 17.92 -15.47 -7.33
CA VAL A 103 19.05 -14.57 -7.08
C VAL A 103 18.94 -13.29 -7.92
N GLN A 104 18.63 -13.40 -9.21
CA GLN A 104 18.45 -12.24 -10.08
C GLN A 104 17.32 -11.31 -9.60
N LEU A 105 16.20 -11.85 -9.14
CA LEU A 105 15.06 -11.06 -8.67
C LEU A 105 15.35 -10.42 -7.31
N GLN A 106 16.05 -11.13 -6.42
CA GLN A 106 16.52 -10.60 -5.14
C GLN A 106 17.52 -9.46 -5.35
N ASP A 107 18.50 -9.65 -6.24
CA ASP A 107 19.46 -8.61 -6.60
C ASP A 107 18.75 -7.41 -7.22
N ASN A 108 17.76 -7.63 -8.10
CA ASN A 108 16.99 -6.55 -8.68
C ASN A 108 16.25 -5.73 -7.62
N ALA A 109 15.51 -6.38 -6.71
CA ALA A 109 14.81 -5.71 -5.62
C ALA A 109 15.79 -4.98 -4.67
N ARG A 110 16.93 -5.61 -4.36
CA ARG A 110 17.99 -5.01 -3.54
C ARG A 110 18.56 -3.76 -4.19
N GLN A 111 18.86 -3.78 -5.49
CA GLN A 111 19.37 -2.59 -6.19
C GLN A 111 18.36 -1.45 -6.20
N LYS A 112 17.06 -1.75 -6.41
CA LYS A 112 15.99 -0.73 -6.35
C LYS A 112 15.80 -0.15 -4.94
N LEU A 113 15.96 -0.96 -3.90
CA LEU A 113 15.95 -0.48 -2.52
C LEU A 113 17.15 0.44 -2.26
N LEU A 114 18.35 0.02 -2.66
CA LEU A 114 19.56 0.82 -2.46
C LEU A 114 19.51 2.14 -3.23
N SER A 115 18.96 2.18 -4.44
CA SER A 115 18.85 3.42 -5.22
C SER A 115 17.94 4.47 -4.57
N LEU A 116 16.97 4.06 -3.73
CA LEU A 116 16.11 5.00 -2.99
C LEU A 116 16.85 5.73 -1.85
N PHE A 117 17.81 5.06 -1.21
CA PHE A 117 18.56 5.59 -0.06
C PHE A 117 19.91 6.20 -0.47
N CYS A 118 20.61 5.56 -1.41
CA CYS A 118 21.96 5.93 -1.84
C CYS A 118 21.92 6.83 -3.08
N GLN A 119 21.09 7.87 -3.05
CA GLN A 119 21.01 8.83 -4.15
C GLN A 119 22.31 9.65 -4.26
N LEU A 120 22.74 9.94 -5.49
CA LEU A 120 23.91 10.79 -5.74
C LEU A 120 23.72 12.21 -5.19
N LYS A 121 22.49 12.71 -5.24
CA LYS A 121 22.08 13.98 -4.64
C LYS A 121 21.16 13.67 -3.46
N PRO A 122 21.52 14.04 -2.21
CA PRO A 122 20.62 13.92 -1.08
C PRO A 122 19.35 14.76 -1.29
N ARG A 123 18.23 14.31 -0.74
CA ARG A 123 16.98 15.08 -0.72
C ARG A 123 17.18 16.38 0.05
N GLU A 124 16.53 17.45 -0.40
CA GLU A 124 16.55 18.73 0.29
C GLU A 124 15.90 18.58 1.67
N LYS A 125 16.57 19.02 2.73
CA LYS A 125 16.01 18.96 4.09
C LYS A 125 15.01 20.10 4.26
N ILE A 126 13.86 19.78 4.84
CA ILE A 126 12.81 20.74 5.17
C ILE A 126 12.41 20.60 6.64
N VAL A 127 11.74 21.62 7.17
CA VAL A 127 11.11 21.48 8.49
C VAL A 127 9.84 20.63 8.32
N PRO A 128 9.68 19.52 9.08
CA PRO A 128 8.48 18.71 9.01
C PRO A 128 7.22 19.53 9.28
N LYS A 129 6.22 19.37 8.42
CA LYS A 129 4.90 19.97 8.59
C LYS A 129 3.90 18.85 8.84
N TRP A 130 3.29 18.86 10.02
CA TRP A 130 2.18 17.97 10.32
C TRP A 130 0.92 18.41 9.60
N HIS A 131 0.08 17.45 9.22
CA HIS A 131 -1.19 17.76 8.58
C HIS A 131 -2.13 18.47 9.58
N GLU A 132 -3.03 19.33 9.08
CA GLU A 132 -3.97 20.06 9.94
C GLU A 132 -4.91 19.13 10.70
N LYS A 133 -5.23 17.99 10.09
CA LYS A 133 -6.02 16.91 10.69
C LYS A 133 -5.18 15.63 10.76
N PRO A 134 -4.44 15.43 11.86
CA PRO A 134 -3.60 14.24 11.99
C PRO A 134 -4.47 12.98 12.17
N TYR A 135 -3.99 11.84 11.67
CA TYR A 135 -4.59 10.49 11.68
C TYR A 135 -5.91 10.34 10.92
N GLU A 136 -6.33 11.35 10.16
CA GLU A 136 -7.48 11.22 9.26
C GLU A 136 -7.05 10.61 7.92
N TRP A 137 -7.81 9.63 7.43
CA TRP A 137 -7.60 9.02 6.11
C TRP A 137 -8.34 9.80 5.02
N ASN A 138 -7.97 9.57 3.76
CA ASN A 138 -8.68 10.08 2.57
C ASN A 138 -8.86 11.61 2.53
N GLN A 139 -7.85 12.35 2.99
CA GLN A 139 -7.88 13.81 3.04
C GLN A 139 -7.58 14.49 1.70
N VAL A 140 -7.08 13.73 0.73
CA VAL A 140 -6.77 14.20 -0.63
C VAL A 140 -8.03 14.14 -1.49
N ASP A 141 -8.34 15.20 -2.24
CA ASP A 141 -9.42 15.21 -3.22
C ASP A 141 -9.21 14.06 -4.22
N PRO A 142 -10.17 13.13 -4.37
CA PRO A 142 -10.07 12.01 -5.31
C PRO A 142 -9.73 12.42 -6.75
N LYS A 143 -10.06 13.66 -7.17
CA LYS A 143 -9.73 14.18 -8.50
C LYS A 143 -8.23 14.43 -8.71
N LEU A 144 -7.48 14.62 -7.63
CA LEU A 144 -6.04 14.81 -7.65
C LEU A 144 -5.29 13.47 -7.59
N VAL A 145 -5.99 12.39 -7.24
CA VAL A 145 -5.41 11.05 -7.22
C VAL A 145 -5.35 10.52 -8.64
N MET A 146 -4.14 10.27 -9.14
CA MET A 146 -3.94 9.66 -10.43
C MET A 146 -4.37 8.19 -10.37
N GLU A 147 -5.32 7.81 -11.23
CA GLU A 147 -5.60 6.40 -11.47
C GLU A 147 -4.38 5.76 -12.11
N GLN A 148 -3.83 4.77 -11.43
CA GLN A 148 -2.87 3.89 -12.08
C GLN A 148 -3.64 3.03 -13.06
N ALA A 149 -3.12 2.90 -14.29
CA ALA A 149 -3.65 1.94 -15.23
C ALA A 149 -3.56 0.55 -14.58
N ASP A 150 -4.69 0.03 -14.12
CA ASP A 150 -4.82 -1.39 -13.81
C ASP A 150 -4.27 -2.11 -15.05
N ARG A 151 -3.30 -2.99 -14.85
CA ARG A 151 -2.92 -3.92 -15.91
C ARG A 151 -4.11 -4.86 -16.11
N GLU A 152 -5.12 -4.40 -16.86
CA GLU A 152 -6.17 -5.22 -17.43
C GLU A 152 -5.48 -6.32 -18.23
N GLY A 153 -5.42 -7.52 -17.66
CA GLY A 153 -4.73 -8.64 -18.29
C GLY A 153 -4.62 -9.91 -17.44
N SER A 154 -4.67 -9.81 -16.11
CA SER A 154 -4.74 -11.00 -15.25
C SER A 154 -6.08 -11.07 -14.53
N GLN A 155 -7.07 -11.64 -15.22
CA GLN A 155 -8.33 -12.11 -14.65
C GLN A 155 -8.09 -13.39 -13.82
N GLY A 156 -7.15 -13.29 -12.88
CA GLY A 156 -6.91 -14.22 -11.79
C GLY A 156 -6.73 -13.37 -10.55
N LYS A 157 -7.24 -13.81 -9.40
CA LYS A 157 -7.12 -13.11 -8.12
C LYS A 157 -5.67 -12.61 -7.94
N ASN A 158 -5.41 -11.33 -8.24
CA ASN A 158 -4.07 -10.77 -8.21
C ASN A 158 -3.67 -10.63 -6.75
N THR A 159 -3.06 -11.67 -6.19
CA THR A 159 -2.45 -11.64 -4.86
C THR A 159 -1.12 -10.90 -4.96
N PHE A 160 -1.16 -9.60 -5.25
CA PHE A 160 0.01 -8.74 -5.07
C PHE A 160 0.19 -8.51 -3.57
N LEU A 161 1.43 -8.70 -3.09
CA LEU A 161 1.76 -8.44 -1.68
C LEU A 161 1.65 -6.95 -1.37
N TYR A 162 2.18 -6.10 -2.25
CA TYR A 162 2.12 -4.65 -2.15
C TYR A 162 1.20 -4.08 -3.22
N GLN A 163 0.17 -3.36 -2.81
CA GLN A 163 -0.50 -2.44 -3.73
C GLN A 163 0.46 -1.29 -4.06
N LEU A 164 0.37 -0.77 -5.28
CA LEU A 164 1.14 0.40 -5.68
C LEU A 164 0.51 1.65 -5.04
N HIS A 165 1.34 2.59 -4.59
CA HIS A 165 0.91 3.84 -3.98
C HIS A 165 0.23 4.72 -5.00
N LYS A 166 -0.98 5.19 -4.70
CA LYS A 166 -1.70 6.15 -5.54
C LYS A 166 -0.90 7.45 -5.61
N LEU A 167 -0.63 7.94 -6.82
CA LEU A 167 0.09 9.20 -7.01
C LEU A 167 -0.92 10.34 -6.83
N VAL A 168 -0.51 11.42 -6.17
CA VAL A 168 -1.26 12.67 -6.09
C VAL A 168 -0.63 13.69 -7.01
N VAL A 169 -1.45 14.31 -7.86
CA VAL A 169 -1.05 15.44 -8.69
C VAL A 169 -0.81 16.63 -7.77
N LEU A 170 0.43 17.12 -7.76
CA LEU A 170 0.80 18.32 -7.02
C LEU A 170 0.49 19.57 -7.85
N SER A 171 -0.04 20.59 -7.20
CA SER A 171 -0.22 21.92 -7.77
C SER A 171 1.14 22.55 -8.09
N PRO A 172 1.27 23.26 -9.23
CA PRO A 172 2.50 23.97 -9.59
C PRO A 172 2.83 25.16 -8.68
#